data_AF-A0A8T0VYZ0-F1
#
_entry.id   AF-A0A8T0VYZ0-F1
#
_cell.length_a   1.000
_cell.length_b   1.000
_cell.length_c   1.000
_cell.angle_alpha   90.00
_cell.angle_beta   90.00
_cell.angle_gamma   90.00
#
_symmetry.space_group_name_H-M   'P 1'
#
loop_
_entity.id
_entity.type
_entity.pdbx_description
1 polymer ?
#
loop_
_entity_poly.entity_id
_entity_poly.type
_entity_poly.pdbx_seq_one_letter_code
_entity_poly.pdbx_strand_id
1 'polypeptide(L)'
;MSGLSCCNWDGCVRQKCVQTTVASPFDTIDTSLPFNKYAFLTTHNSFSITGVTRLTFYNQEDSVTDQLNNGVRALMLDVYDFRDDIWLCHSLGGTCYDLTAFEPAIHTLREVEAFLLRNPSEIVTLILEDHVSSHQGLTKLFNKTGLGKYWFPVPNMPQKGEDWPIVSDMIKHNHRLLVFTSNRSKELTEGISYQWNYMVENQYMEMVMAEWTRLRVTTAPNHRSLVSLVLVNYFRSIPRQGTACKERSSGLMGVINTCYAVAGNRWANFLAVDYYKRSNGGGVFQATETLNGKLICGRDDVRSCRKGILKHAFNDLLLRLGLTWKGPGHGGAEVARSDRDQILSIMSAQEKSSPGENEDPEFNLKEEKNHSGLNLGDDEFLDEL
;
A
#
# COMPACT_ATOMS: atom_id res chain seq x y z
N MET A 1 -9.26 -7.20 18.21
CA MET A 1 -9.25 -6.11 17.22
C MET A 1 -8.06 -5.21 17.50
N SER A 2 -6.90 -5.50 16.93
CA SER A 2 -5.74 -4.61 16.92
C SER A 2 -5.86 -3.65 15.74
N GLY A 3 -5.50 -2.38 15.91
CA GLY A 3 -5.43 -1.42 14.80
C GLY A 3 -6.53 -0.36 14.71
N LEU A 4 -7.35 -0.16 15.75
CA LEU A 4 -8.25 0.99 15.85
C LEU A 4 -7.65 2.03 16.81
N SER A 5 -7.40 3.24 16.32
CA SER A 5 -7.06 4.39 17.16
C SER A 5 -8.17 5.44 17.05
N CYS A 6 -8.59 6.04 18.16
CA CYS A 6 -9.58 7.12 18.11
C CYS A 6 -8.80 8.44 18.14
N CYS A 7 -8.66 9.08 16.97
CA CYS A 7 -7.90 10.31 16.81
C CYS A 7 -8.84 11.50 16.56
N ASN A 8 -8.61 12.59 17.29
CA ASN A 8 -9.20 13.89 16.98
C ASN A 8 -8.28 14.62 16.00
N TRP A 9 -8.34 14.27 14.71
CA TRP A 9 -7.66 15.07 13.69
C TRP A 9 -8.53 16.26 13.29
N ASP A 10 -7.93 17.44 13.20
CA ASP A 10 -8.60 18.61 12.61
C ASP A 10 -9.15 18.24 11.22
N GLY A 11 -10.45 18.52 11.01
CA GLY A 11 -11.17 18.16 9.78
C GLY A 11 -11.88 16.80 9.80
N CYS A 12 -11.67 15.93 10.79
CA CYS A 12 -12.49 14.72 10.97
C CYS A 12 -13.77 15.05 11.78
N VAL A 13 -14.93 14.96 11.15
CA VAL A 13 -16.23 15.19 11.83
C VAL A 13 -16.63 13.94 12.61
N ARG A 14 -16.64 14.05 13.95
CA ARG A 14 -17.00 13.05 14.97
C ARG A 14 -15.90 12.02 15.30
N GLN A 15 -15.71 11.79 16.61
CA GLN A 15 -14.90 10.69 17.18
C GLN A 15 -15.39 9.35 16.62
N LYS A 16 -14.78 8.88 15.54
CA LYS A 16 -14.93 7.51 15.06
C LYS A 16 -13.55 6.90 15.09
N CYS A 17 -13.42 5.74 15.72
CA CYS A 17 -12.14 5.06 15.75
C CYS A 17 -11.75 4.66 14.32
N VAL A 18 -10.49 4.93 13.98
CA VAL A 18 -9.95 4.82 12.63
C VAL A 18 -9.03 3.62 12.56
N GLN A 19 -9.08 2.88 11.46
CA GLN A 19 -8.06 1.87 11.20
C GLN A 19 -6.73 2.59 11.01
N THR A 20 -5.72 2.22 11.79
CA THR A 20 -4.37 2.80 11.70
C THR A 20 -3.31 1.78 11.30
N THR A 21 -3.71 0.53 11.11
CA THR A 21 -2.83 -0.55 10.68
C THR A 21 -3.54 -1.47 9.70
N VAL A 22 -2.83 -1.97 8.71
CA VAL A 22 -3.26 -3.10 7.88
C VAL A 22 -2.30 -4.26 8.07
N ALA A 23 -2.83 -5.48 8.14
CA ALA A 23 -1.98 -6.67 8.20
C ALA A 23 -1.20 -6.81 6.88
N SER A 24 -0.05 -7.49 6.94
CA SER A 24 0.65 -7.86 5.70
C SER A 24 -0.32 -8.63 4.80
N PRO A 25 -0.41 -8.30 3.50
CA PRO A 25 -1.26 -9.05 2.59
C PRO A 25 -0.80 -10.51 2.48
N PHE A 26 0.48 -10.77 2.75
CA PHE A 26 1.08 -12.10 2.80
C PHE A 26 0.57 -12.93 4.00
N ASP A 27 0.35 -12.28 5.14
CA ASP A 27 -0.23 -12.92 6.34
C ASP A 27 -1.74 -13.12 6.22
N THR A 28 -2.42 -12.27 5.43
CA THR A 28 -3.87 -12.28 5.29
C THR A 28 -4.36 -13.39 4.37
N ILE A 29 -3.60 -13.74 3.32
CA ILE A 29 -3.91 -14.83 2.39
C ILE A 29 -2.87 -15.94 2.56
N ASP A 30 -1.79 -15.83 1.79
CA ASP A 30 -0.55 -16.59 1.81
C ASP A 30 0.46 -15.92 0.84
N THR A 31 1.61 -16.55 0.62
CA THR A 31 2.68 -16.11 -0.29
C THR A 31 2.73 -16.91 -1.60
N SER A 32 1.64 -17.56 -1.98
CA SER A 32 1.58 -18.47 -3.13
C SER A 32 1.31 -17.78 -4.48
N LEU A 33 0.97 -16.48 -4.47
CA LEU A 33 0.65 -15.75 -5.68
C LEU A 33 1.85 -14.92 -6.18
N PRO A 34 1.87 -14.56 -7.48
CA PRO A 34 2.76 -13.55 -8.04
C PRO A 34 2.69 -12.21 -7.31
N PHE A 35 3.82 -11.50 -7.17
CA PHE A 35 3.88 -10.20 -6.48
C PHE A 35 2.88 -9.17 -7.02
N ASN A 36 2.64 -9.13 -8.33
CA ASN A 36 1.66 -8.24 -8.96
C ASN A 36 0.18 -8.62 -8.71
N LYS A 37 -0.11 -9.66 -7.91
CA LYS A 37 -1.47 -9.96 -7.40
C LYS A 37 -1.75 -9.35 -6.03
N TYR A 38 -0.81 -8.62 -5.45
CA TYR A 38 -0.97 -7.93 -4.18
C TYR A 38 -1.01 -6.41 -4.38
N ALA A 39 -1.68 -5.74 -3.44
CA ALA A 39 -1.70 -4.29 -3.33
C ALA A 39 -1.04 -3.83 -2.03
N PHE A 40 -0.33 -2.72 -2.11
CA PHE A 40 0.50 -2.18 -1.05
C PHE A 40 0.14 -0.72 -0.78
N LEU A 41 -0.14 -0.41 0.48
CA LEU A 41 -0.21 0.97 0.93
C LEU A 41 1.17 1.60 0.75
N THR A 42 1.18 2.76 0.11
CA THR A 42 2.39 3.49 -0.29
C THR A 42 2.34 4.89 0.32
N THR A 43 3.44 5.36 0.90
CA THR A 43 3.52 6.74 1.41
C THR A 43 4.32 7.61 0.47
N HIS A 44 3.75 8.76 0.11
CA HIS A 44 4.42 9.78 -0.70
C HIS A 44 5.38 10.57 0.18
N ASN A 45 6.61 10.80 -0.32
CA ASN A 45 7.67 11.49 0.41
C ASN A 45 7.78 11.06 1.87
N SER A 46 7.98 9.75 2.07
CA SER A 46 7.84 9.07 3.36
C SER A 46 8.70 9.69 4.48
N PHE A 47 9.82 10.32 4.13
CA PHE A 47 10.76 10.98 5.04
C PHE A 47 10.35 12.41 5.43
N SER A 48 9.41 13.00 4.69
CA SER A 48 8.97 14.38 4.86
C SER A 48 8.00 14.48 6.03
N ILE A 49 8.54 14.40 7.25
CA ILE A 49 7.79 14.28 8.49
C ILE A 49 7.72 15.62 9.22
N THR A 50 6.54 15.94 9.76
CA THR A 50 6.34 17.12 10.61
C THR A 50 7.27 17.13 11.82
N GLY A 51 7.86 18.27 12.19
CA GLY A 51 8.53 18.41 13.48
C GLY A 51 9.54 19.56 13.59
N VAL A 52 10.35 19.77 12.56
CA VAL A 52 11.31 20.88 12.49
C VAL A 52 10.92 21.80 11.35
N THR A 53 10.73 23.08 11.64
CA THR A 53 10.36 24.11 10.65
C THR A 53 11.34 24.13 9.48
N ARG A 54 10.80 23.90 8.28
CA ARG A 54 11.47 23.94 6.99
C ARG A 54 10.67 24.82 6.03
N LEU A 55 11.34 25.34 5.00
CA LEU A 55 10.67 26.10 3.93
C LEU A 55 10.22 25.14 2.82
N THR A 56 9.41 24.15 3.21
CA THR A 56 8.89 23.12 2.33
C THR A 56 7.65 22.46 2.97
N PHE A 57 7.02 21.54 2.26
CA PHE A 57 5.82 20.84 2.72
C PHE A 57 6.16 19.53 3.42
N TYR A 58 5.32 19.15 4.38
CA TYR A 58 5.37 17.84 5.03
C TYR A 58 4.34 16.90 4.41
N ASN A 59 4.68 15.63 4.32
CA ASN A 59 3.83 14.61 3.73
C ASN A 59 3.34 13.62 4.77
N GLN A 60 4.08 13.38 5.85
CA GLN A 60 3.75 12.37 6.85
C GLN A 60 3.89 12.90 8.29
N GLU A 61 3.31 12.17 9.25
CA GLU A 61 3.37 12.47 10.69
C GLU A 61 4.13 11.39 11.48
N ASP A 62 4.44 10.27 10.84
CA ASP A 62 5.06 9.09 11.44
C ASP A 62 6.45 8.86 10.85
N SER A 63 7.36 8.30 11.64
CA SER A 63 8.67 7.81 11.16
C SER A 63 8.50 6.74 10.06
N VAL A 64 9.54 6.51 9.25
CA VAL A 64 9.51 5.43 8.25
C VAL A 64 9.34 4.06 8.94
N THR A 65 9.98 3.87 10.10
CA THR A 65 9.77 2.69 10.94
C THR A 65 8.30 2.51 11.31
N ASP A 66 7.62 3.56 11.75
CA ASP A 66 6.21 3.48 12.15
C ASP A 66 5.28 3.27 10.94
N GLN A 67 5.57 3.90 9.80
CA GLN A 67 4.87 3.66 8.53
C GLN A 67 4.92 2.17 8.17
N LEU A 68 6.12 1.57 8.18
CA LEU A 68 6.30 0.14 7.92
C LEU A 68 5.59 -0.74 8.97
N ASN A 69 5.68 -0.40 10.26
CA ASN A 69 4.97 -1.13 11.32
C ASN A 69 3.43 -1.06 11.17
N ASN A 70 2.91 0.01 10.58
CA ASN A 70 1.49 0.21 10.34
C ASN A 70 0.99 -0.44 9.03
N GLY A 71 1.85 -1.15 8.30
CA GLY A 71 1.47 -1.93 7.12
C GLY A 71 1.78 -1.26 5.78
N VAL A 72 2.45 -0.11 5.77
CA VAL A 72 3.03 0.47 4.54
C VAL A 72 4.10 -0.49 4.01
N ARG A 73 4.10 -0.75 2.71
CA ARG A 73 5.07 -1.66 2.05
C ARG A 73 5.71 -1.07 0.82
N ALA A 74 5.39 0.18 0.49
CA ALA A 74 6.12 0.94 -0.50
C ALA A 74 6.34 2.38 -0.02
N LEU A 75 7.51 2.93 -0.32
CA LEU A 75 7.94 4.26 0.12
C LEU A 75 8.38 5.05 -1.12
N MET A 76 7.85 6.26 -1.29
CA MET A 76 8.35 7.20 -2.28
C MET A 76 9.37 8.14 -1.63
N LEU A 77 10.53 8.28 -2.24
CA LEU A 77 11.65 9.05 -1.69
C LEU A 77 12.29 9.93 -2.78
N ASP A 78 12.38 11.22 -2.51
CA ASP A 78 13.12 12.15 -3.37
C ASP A 78 14.59 12.20 -2.91
N VAL A 79 15.50 11.74 -3.76
CA VAL A 79 16.93 11.58 -3.46
C VAL A 79 17.78 12.57 -4.25
N TYR A 80 18.70 13.25 -3.56
CA TYR A 80 19.54 14.30 -4.14
C TYR A 80 21.01 14.15 -3.73
N ASP A 81 21.92 14.59 -4.59
CA ASP A 81 23.27 14.93 -4.15
C ASP A 81 23.24 16.21 -3.32
N PHE A 82 23.72 16.17 -2.09
CA PHE A 82 23.79 17.35 -1.22
C PHE A 82 24.86 17.20 -0.14
N ARG A 83 25.64 18.25 0.12
CA ARG A 83 26.72 18.25 1.14
C ARG A 83 27.62 17.00 1.07
N ASP A 84 28.04 16.66 -0.16
CA ASP A 84 28.91 15.52 -0.48
C ASP A 84 28.38 14.13 -0.07
N ASP A 85 27.06 13.99 0.14
CA ASP A 85 26.38 12.71 0.40
C ASP A 85 25.02 12.66 -0.33
N ILE A 86 24.30 11.55 -0.22
CA ILE A 86 22.94 11.43 -0.73
C ILE A 86 21.95 11.81 0.37
N TRP A 87 21.08 12.78 0.08
CA TRP A 87 20.09 13.32 1.01
C TRP A 87 18.68 13.13 0.51
N LEU A 88 17.75 13.13 1.46
CA LEU A 88 16.33 13.24 1.22
C LEU A 88 15.92 14.70 1.34
N CYS A 89 15.35 15.24 0.28
CA CYS A 89 14.97 16.65 0.21
C CYS A 89 13.59 16.79 -0.44
N HIS A 90 12.77 17.71 0.06
CA HIS A 90 11.52 18.07 -0.59
C HIS A 90 11.73 19.41 -1.28
N SER A 91 12.27 19.38 -2.51
CA SER A 91 12.84 20.55 -3.18
C SER A 91 12.35 20.68 -4.62
N LEU A 92 12.58 21.84 -5.23
CA LEU A 92 12.17 22.13 -6.62
C LEU A 92 13.38 22.23 -7.54
N GLY A 93 13.18 21.94 -8.82
CA GLY A 93 14.19 22.12 -9.87
C GLY A 93 15.41 21.19 -9.78
N GLY A 94 15.26 20.03 -9.14
CA GLY A 94 16.33 19.02 -9.06
C GLY A 94 17.54 19.42 -8.20
N THR A 95 17.41 20.45 -7.37
CA THR A 95 18.48 20.94 -6.48
C THR A 95 18.02 20.88 -5.03
N CYS A 96 18.84 20.34 -4.14
CA CYS A 96 18.57 20.36 -2.70
C CYS A 96 19.21 21.58 -2.02
N TYR A 97 18.50 22.18 -1.07
CA TYR A 97 18.94 23.35 -0.29
C TYR A 97 18.87 23.06 1.21
N ASP A 98 19.60 23.82 2.02
CA ASP A 98 19.61 23.63 3.48
C ASP A 98 18.20 23.66 4.12
N LEU A 99 17.31 24.51 3.60
CA LEU A 99 15.94 24.68 4.11
C LEU A 99 14.94 23.66 3.56
N THR A 100 15.32 22.89 2.53
CA THR A 100 14.49 21.84 1.90
C THR A 100 15.02 20.43 2.20
N ALA A 101 16.22 20.33 2.77
CA ALA A 101 16.84 19.09 3.22
C ALA A 101 16.20 18.55 4.51
N PHE A 102 15.90 17.26 4.54
CA PHE A 102 15.37 16.58 5.73
C PHE A 102 16.48 15.88 6.50
N GLU A 103 17.11 14.90 5.86
CA GLU A 103 18.17 14.08 6.45
C GLU A 103 19.02 13.37 5.39
N PRO A 104 20.23 12.89 5.74
CA PRO A 104 20.96 11.96 4.89
C PRO A 104 20.14 10.69 4.63
N ALA A 105 20.07 10.24 3.37
CA ALA A 105 19.22 9.12 2.96
C ALA A 105 19.59 7.79 3.63
N ILE A 106 20.82 7.66 4.13
CA ILE A 106 21.26 6.49 4.88
C ILE A 106 20.43 6.23 6.16
N HIS A 107 19.85 7.26 6.78
CA HIS A 107 19.06 7.08 8.00
C HIS A 107 17.75 6.35 7.71
N THR A 108 16.91 6.90 6.83
CA THR A 108 15.71 6.23 6.31
C THR A 108 16.02 4.82 5.75
N LEU A 109 17.08 4.64 4.96
CA LEU A 109 17.39 3.30 4.41
C LEU A 109 17.85 2.30 5.47
N ARG A 110 18.43 2.74 6.59
CA ARG A 110 18.71 1.86 7.74
C ARG A 110 17.43 1.45 8.47
N GLU A 111 16.40 2.30 8.51
CA GLU A 111 15.10 1.89 9.03
C GLU A 111 14.48 0.77 8.17
N VAL A 112 14.58 0.89 6.84
CA VAL A 112 14.14 -0.16 5.90
C VAL A 112 14.94 -1.45 6.07
N GLU A 113 16.27 -1.36 6.20
CA GLU A 113 17.12 -2.55 6.44
C GLU A 113 16.75 -3.25 7.74
N ALA A 114 16.59 -2.48 8.81
CA ALA A 114 16.23 -3.00 10.13
C ALA A 114 14.83 -3.65 10.11
N PHE A 115 13.89 -3.10 9.34
CA PHE A 115 12.58 -3.70 9.12
C PHE A 115 12.68 -5.04 8.37
N LEU A 116 13.39 -5.09 7.24
CA LEU A 116 13.55 -6.33 6.45
C LEU A 116 14.33 -7.40 7.22
N LEU A 117 15.28 -7.00 8.07
CA LEU A 117 16.01 -7.90 8.95
C LEU A 117 15.10 -8.54 10.00
N ARG A 118 14.22 -7.76 10.65
CA ARG A 118 13.27 -8.25 11.66
C ARG A 118 12.11 -9.04 11.07
N ASN A 119 11.75 -8.78 9.82
CA ASN A 119 10.57 -9.37 9.16
C ASN A 119 10.99 -10.15 7.91
N PRO A 120 11.45 -11.41 8.05
CA PRO A 120 12.05 -12.18 6.95
C PRO A 120 11.06 -12.55 5.83
N SER A 121 9.75 -12.55 6.11
CA SER A 121 8.70 -12.83 5.12
C SER A 121 8.23 -11.59 4.36
N GLU A 122 8.69 -10.39 4.75
CA GLU A 122 8.18 -9.15 4.19
C GLU A 122 9.03 -8.68 3.01
N ILE A 123 8.37 -7.99 2.07
CA ILE A 123 8.95 -7.36 0.89
C ILE A 123 8.64 -5.86 0.96
N VAL A 124 9.63 -5.02 0.70
CA VAL A 124 9.49 -3.55 0.65
C VAL A 124 9.81 -3.05 -0.76
N THR A 125 9.07 -2.06 -1.23
CA THR A 125 9.32 -1.36 -2.50
C THR A 125 9.77 0.08 -2.23
N LEU A 126 10.83 0.52 -2.88
CA LEU A 126 11.26 1.92 -2.91
C LEU A 126 11.01 2.48 -4.30
N ILE A 127 10.42 3.66 -4.37
CA ILE A 127 10.15 4.40 -5.61
C ILE A 127 10.86 5.75 -5.49
N LEU A 128 11.93 5.93 -6.25
CA LEU A 128 12.84 7.06 -6.10
C LEU A 128 12.56 8.14 -7.13
N GLU A 129 12.25 9.36 -6.68
CA GLU A 129 12.46 10.54 -7.50
C GLU A 129 13.95 10.91 -7.44
N ASP A 130 14.66 10.60 -8.52
CA ASP A 130 16.11 10.50 -8.52
C ASP A 130 16.79 11.71 -9.18
N HIS A 131 17.36 12.56 -8.32
CA HIS A 131 18.19 13.71 -8.67
C HIS A 131 19.68 13.47 -8.36
N VAL A 132 20.10 12.20 -8.19
CA VAL A 132 21.48 11.81 -7.89
C VAL A 132 22.29 11.67 -9.17
N SER A 133 23.24 12.59 -9.35
CA SER A 133 24.19 12.65 -10.46
C SER A 133 25.56 12.04 -10.12
N SER A 134 25.90 11.93 -8.84
CA SER A 134 27.19 11.40 -8.39
C SER A 134 27.41 9.95 -8.87
N HIS A 135 28.65 9.66 -9.24
CA HIS A 135 29.01 8.37 -9.83
C HIS A 135 28.74 7.22 -8.84
N GLN A 136 27.82 6.33 -9.22
CA GLN A 136 27.34 5.19 -8.43
C GLN A 136 26.80 5.61 -7.05
N GLY A 137 26.26 6.82 -6.91
CA GLY A 137 25.80 7.37 -5.64
C GLY A 137 24.79 6.45 -4.92
N LEU A 138 23.77 5.98 -5.63
CA LEU A 138 22.73 5.11 -5.08
C LEU A 138 23.27 3.71 -4.75
N THR A 139 24.05 3.11 -5.64
CA THR A 139 24.67 1.80 -5.42
C THR A 139 25.57 1.82 -4.18
N LYS A 140 26.39 2.87 -4.01
CA LYS A 140 27.23 3.05 -2.81
C LYS A 140 26.37 3.19 -1.56
N LEU A 141 25.29 3.95 -1.63
CA LEU A 141 24.34 4.11 -0.53
C LEU A 141 23.69 2.77 -0.13
N PHE A 142 23.16 1.99 -1.09
CA PHE A 142 22.57 0.67 -0.84
C PHE A 142 23.59 -0.35 -0.30
N ASN A 143 24.83 -0.30 -0.75
CA ASN A 143 25.91 -1.14 -0.21
C ASN A 143 26.25 -0.75 1.23
N LYS A 144 26.32 0.55 1.54
CA LYS A 144 26.64 1.07 2.88
C LYS A 144 25.54 0.77 3.90
N THR A 145 24.28 0.66 3.46
CA THR A 145 23.16 0.26 4.33
C THR A 145 23.06 -1.25 4.50
N GLY A 146 23.65 -2.04 3.59
CA GLY A 146 23.53 -3.50 3.59
C GLY A 146 22.26 -4.03 2.91
N LEU A 147 21.50 -3.14 2.25
CA LEU A 147 20.26 -3.49 1.56
C LEU A 147 20.48 -4.26 0.26
N GLY A 148 21.68 -4.19 -0.34
CA GLY A 148 21.99 -4.88 -1.60
C GLY A 148 21.71 -6.40 -1.56
N LYS A 149 21.82 -7.04 -0.39
CA LYS A 149 21.50 -8.47 -0.20
C LYS A 149 20.02 -8.81 -0.37
N TYR A 150 19.14 -7.80 -0.33
CA TYR A 150 17.69 -7.97 -0.49
C TYR A 150 17.21 -7.65 -1.91
N TRP A 151 18.07 -7.12 -2.77
CA TRP A 151 17.66 -6.49 -4.02
C TRP A 151 17.10 -7.51 -5.02
N PHE A 152 15.89 -7.26 -5.53
CA PHE A 152 15.35 -7.97 -6.67
C PHE A 152 16.02 -7.51 -7.98
N PRO A 153 16.67 -8.40 -8.74
CA PRO A 153 17.51 -8.01 -9.87
C PRO A 153 16.69 -7.68 -11.14
N VAL A 154 17.09 -6.63 -11.86
CA VAL A 154 16.44 -6.16 -13.11
C VAL A 154 16.25 -7.25 -14.17
N PRO A 155 17.24 -8.13 -14.47
CA PRO A 155 17.06 -9.19 -15.46
C PRO A 155 15.92 -10.19 -15.16
N ASN A 156 15.47 -10.25 -13.91
CA ASN A 156 14.38 -11.12 -13.49
C ASN A 156 13.03 -10.38 -13.41
N MET A 157 12.97 -9.08 -13.74
CA MET A 157 11.73 -8.31 -13.73
C MET A 157 10.94 -8.54 -15.02
N PRO A 158 9.61 -8.78 -14.94
CA PRO A 158 8.77 -8.94 -16.12
C PRO A 158 8.67 -7.67 -16.96
N GLN A 159 8.73 -7.78 -18.29
CA GLN A 159 8.74 -6.63 -19.21
C GLN A 159 7.54 -6.58 -20.18
N LYS A 160 6.61 -7.54 -20.11
CA LYS A 160 5.50 -7.69 -21.08
C LYS A 160 4.15 -7.99 -20.41
N GLY A 161 3.91 -7.38 -19.25
CA GLY A 161 2.66 -7.58 -18.50
C GLY A 161 2.53 -8.97 -17.86
N GLU A 162 3.58 -9.78 -17.90
CA GLU A 162 3.62 -11.10 -17.29
C GLU A 162 3.57 -10.99 -15.76
N ASP A 163 3.20 -12.11 -15.14
CA ASP A 163 3.22 -12.23 -13.69
C ASP A 163 4.65 -12.14 -13.15
N TRP A 164 4.79 -11.44 -12.04
CA TRP A 164 6.03 -11.39 -11.28
C TRP A 164 6.32 -12.75 -10.64
N PRO A 165 7.54 -13.01 -10.17
CA PRO A 165 7.79 -14.22 -9.40
C PRO A 165 6.84 -14.34 -8.22
N ILE A 166 6.56 -15.59 -7.87
CA ILE A 166 5.75 -15.92 -6.71
C ILE A 166 6.43 -15.34 -5.46
N VAL A 167 5.65 -14.75 -4.57
CA VAL A 167 6.17 -14.08 -3.36
C VAL A 167 7.00 -15.04 -2.49
N SER A 168 6.57 -16.28 -2.33
CA SER A 168 7.34 -17.30 -1.60
C SER A 168 8.71 -17.57 -2.21
N ASP A 169 8.85 -17.53 -3.53
CA ASP A 169 10.15 -17.67 -4.20
C ASP A 169 11.01 -16.41 -4.02
N MET A 170 10.42 -15.21 -4.09
CA MET A 170 11.13 -13.96 -3.80
C MET A 170 11.71 -13.97 -2.37
N ILE A 171 10.90 -14.37 -1.39
CA ILE A 171 11.32 -14.51 0.01
C ILE A 171 12.44 -15.55 0.14
N LYS A 172 12.26 -16.74 -0.46
CA LYS A 172 13.23 -17.84 -0.40
C LYS A 172 14.61 -17.46 -0.95
N HIS A 173 14.65 -16.67 -2.03
CA HIS A 173 15.89 -16.16 -2.62
C HIS A 173 16.38 -14.86 -1.96
N ASN A 174 15.72 -14.40 -0.90
CA ASN A 174 15.97 -13.14 -0.21
C ASN A 174 15.85 -11.91 -1.13
N HIS A 175 15.12 -11.98 -2.25
CA HIS A 175 14.81 -10.84 -3.11
C HIS A 175 13.60 -10.06 -2.57
N ARG A 176 13.82 -9.37 -1.44
CA ARG A 176 12.79 -8.72 -0.61
C ARG A 176 12.78 -7.20 -0.69
N LEU A 177 13.56 -6.62 -1.59
CA LEU A 177 13.61 -5.19 -1.87
C LEU A 177 13.48 -4.94 -3.38
N LEU A 178 12.40 -4.28 -3.79
CA LEU A 178 12.28 -3.72 -5.14
C LEU A 178 12.66 -2.24 -5.08
N VAL A 179 13.43 -1.76 -6.05
CA VAL A 179 13.85 -0.35 -6.11
C VAL A 179 13.65 0.17 -7.51
N PHE A 180 12.73 1.11 -7.68
CA PHE A 180 12.45 1.82 -8.92
C PHE A 180 13.04 3.24 -8.86
N THR A 181 13.52 3.76 -9.98
CA THR A 181 14.05 5.12 -10.11
C THR A 181 13.40 5.87 -11.27
N SER A 182 13.22 7.18 -11.09
CA SER A 182 12.78 8.09 -12.15
C SER A 182 13.88 8.42 -13.17
N ASN A 183 15.14 8.08 -12.90
CA ASN A 183 16.25 8.33 -13.82
C ASN A 183 16.57 7.09 -14.68
N ARG A 184 16.19 7.15 -15.96
CA ARG A 184 16.36 6.05 -16.92
C ARG A 184 17.80 5.52 -17.02
N SER A 185 18.80 6.38 -16.86
CA SER A 185 20.20 5.97 -17.00
C SER A 185 20.63 4.95 -15.95
N LYS A 186 20.00 4.96 -14.76
CA LYS A 186 20.37 4.12 -13.62
C LYS A 186 20.10 2.64 -13.81
N GLU A 187 19.19 2.27 -14.70
CA GLU A 187 18.97 0.85 -15.02
C GLU A 187 20.23 0.25 -15.67
N LEU A 188 20.88 1.01 -16.56
CA LEU A 188 22.12 0.59 -17.21
C LEU A 188 23.35 0.78 -16.31
N THR A 189 23.43 1.91 -15.59
CA THR A 189 24.67 2.29 -14.87
C THR A 189 24.76 1.73 -13.46
N GLU A 190 23.62 1.45 -12.82
CA GLU A 190 23.55 1.05 -11.41
C GLU A 190 22.66 -0.19 -11.19
N GLY A 191 21.97 -0.69 -12.24
CA GLY A 191 21.06 -1.82 -12.12
C GLY A 191 19.77 -1.52 -11.36
N ILE A 192 19.37 -0.24 -11.26
CA ILE A 192 18.12 0.18 -10.58
C ILE A 192 17.02 0.32 -11.62
N SER A 193 15.89 -0.37 -11.43
CA SER A 193 14.85 -0.46 -12.46
C SER A 193 14.24 0.90 -12.78
N TYR A 194 14.19 1.23 -14.08
CA TYR A 194 13.54 2.46 -14.51
C TYR A 194 12.02 2.31 -14.35
N GLN A 195 11.41 3.11 -13.48
CA GLN A 195 10.01 2.95 -13.03
C GLN A 195 9.02 2.67 -14.17
N TRP A 196 9.05 3.48 -15.23
CA TRP A 196 8.08 3.43 -16.33
C TRP A 196 8.28 2.24 -17.28
N ASN A 197 9.34 1.43 -17.12
CA ASN A 197 9.45 0.13 -17.76
C ASN A 197 8.58 -0.95 -17.10
N TYR A 198 8.11 -0.73 -15.85
CA TYR A 198 7.47 -1.79 -15.05
C TYR A 198 6.11 -1.42 -14.45
N MET A 199 5.78 -0.13 -14.38
CA MET A 199 4.48 0.33 -13.87
C MET A 199 3.88 1.46 -14.70
N VAL A 200 2.54 1.49 -14.75
CA VAL A 200 1.79 2.70 -15.14
C VAL A 200 1.49 3.53 -13.91
N GLU A 201 1.47 4.84 -14.08
CA GLU A 201 1.26 5.81 -13.00
C GLU A 201 0.30 6.90 -13.48
N ASN A 202 -0.71 7.22 -12.67
CA ASN A 202 -1.58 8.38 -12.91
C ASN A 202 -0.94 9.69 -12.44
N GLN A 203 -1.38 10.80 -13.00
CA GLN A 203 -0.98 12.13 -12.57
C GLN A 203 -1.55 12.44 -11.18
N TYR A 204 -0.77 13.18 -10.41
CA TYR A 204 -1.18 13.82 -9.15
C TYR A 204 -1.58 15.27 -9.49
N MET A 205 -2.76 15.75 -9.07
CA MET A 205 -3.10 17.18 -9.19
C MET A 205 -4.38 17.57 -8.44
N GLU A 206 -4.62 18.87 -8.28
CA GLU A 206 -5.73 19.39 -7.50
C GLU A 206 -7.11 18.95 -8.01
N MET A 207 -7.84 18.21 -7.17
CA MET A 207 -9.30 18.11 -7.03
C MET A 207 -10.20 17.80 -8.25
N VAL A 208 -9.70 17.76 -9.49
CA VAL A 208 -10.51 17.47 -10.68
C VAL A 208 -10.31 16.02 -11.09
N MET A 209 -11.32 15.18 -10.86
CA MET A 209 -11.31 13.74 -11.20
C MET A 209 -10.77 13.41 -12.60
N ALA A 210 -10.98 14.29 -13.58
CA ALA A 210 -10.45 14.13 -14.94
C ALA A 210 -8.91 14.08 -14.98
N GLU A 211 -8.22 14.93 -14.21
CA GLU A 211 -6.74 14.99 -14.17
C GLU A 211 -6.13 13.80 -13.42
N TRP A 212 -6.81 13.33 -12.37
CA TRP A 212 -6.43 12.13 -11.61
C TRP A 212 -6.43 10.85 -12.46
N THR A 213 -7.09 10.90 -13.61
CA THR A 213 -7.26 9.76 -14.52
C THR A 213 -6.37 9.85 -15.75
N ARG A 214 -5.58 10.94 -15.85
CA ARG A 214 -4.56 11.09 -16.86
C ARG A 214 -3.33 10.29 -16.44
N LEU A 215 -2.90 9.36 -17.28
CA LEU A 215 -1.61 8.70 -17.07
C LEU A 215 -0.48 9.71 -17.33
N ARG A 216 0.60 9.65 -16.53
CA ARG A 216 1.76 10.53 -16.72
C ARG A 216 2.30 10.41 -18.14
N VAL A 217 2.74 11.53 -18.72
CA VAL A 217 3.15 11.66 -20.14
C VAL A 217 4.28 10.69 -20.54
N THR A 218 5.07 10.23 -19.56
CA THR A 218 6.10 9.21 -19.71
C THR A 218 5.56 7.80 -19.98
N THR A 219 4.26 7.56 -19.77
CA THR A 219 3.57 6.33 -20.16
C THR A 219 2.99 6.46 -21.57
N ALA A 220 3.72 5.97 -22.58
CA ALA A 220 3.21 5.95 -23.94
C ALA A 220 1.86 5.18 -24.02
N PRO A 221 0.91 5.56 -24.90
CA PRO A 221 -0.38 4.85 -25.04
C PRO A 221 -0.23 3.33 -25.27
N ASN A 222 0.83 2.93 -25.98
CA ASN A 222 1.17 1.53 -26.26
C ASN A 222 1.85 0.80 -25.08
N HIS A 223 2.26 1.53 -24.03
CA HIS A 223 2.89 0.97 -22.82
C HIS A 223 1.87 0.39 -21.82
N ARG A 224 0.59 0.72 -21.97
CA ARG A 224 -0.48 0.34 -21.01
C ARG A 224 -0.66 -1.17 -20.86
N SER A 225 -0.41 -1.94 -21.92
CA SER A 225 -0.50 -3.40 -21.94
C SER A 225 0.86 -4.10 -21.77
N LEU A 226 1.96 -3.36 -21.72
CA LEU A 226 3.33 -3.92 -21.66
C LEU A 226 3.86 -4.06 -20.24
N VAL A 227 3.23 -3.43 -19.24
CA VAL A 227 3.71 -3.44 -17.86
C VAL A 227 2.64 -4.00 -16.92
N SER A 228 3.04 -4.78 -15.92
CA SER A 228 2.11 -5.50 -15.05
C SER A 228 1.72 -4.74 -13.78
N LEU A 229 2.50 -3.75 -13.35
CA LEU A 229 2.21 -2.98 -12.14
C LEU A 229 1.39 -1.72 -12.44
N VAL A 230 0.60 -1.30 -11.46
CA VAL A 230 -0.20 -0.06 -11.47
C VAL A 230 0.06 0.70 -10.17
N LEU A 231 0.53 1.95 -10.29
CA LEU A 231 0.68 2.90 -9.20
C LEU A 231 -0.42 3.96 -9.31
N VAL A 232 -1.18 4.14 -8.24
CA VAL A 232 -2.16 5.21 -8.09
C VAL A 232 -1.66 6.23 -7.09
N ASN A 233 -1.31 7.41 -7.60
CA ASN A 233 -1.09 8.62 -6.82
C ASN A 233 -2.43 9.15 -6.33
N TYR A 234 -2.61 9.14 -5.01
CA TYR A 234 -3.72 9.76 -4.31
C TYR A 234 -3.27 10.85 -3.33
N PHE A 235 -2.64 11.87 -3.89
CA PHE A 235 -2.18 13.05 -3.18
C PHE A 235 -2.22 14.29 -4.09
N ARG A 236 -2.11 15.47 -3.48
CA ARG A 236 -2.07 16.76 -4.17
C ARG A 236 -0.62 17.19 -4.39
N SER A 237 -0.40 18.14 -5.30
CA SER A 237 0.90 18.79 -5.44
C SER A 237 1.34 19.50 -4.17
N ILE A 238 0.40 20.13 -3.46
CA ILE A 238 0.63 20.73 -2.14
C ILE A 238 -0.07 19.86 -1.08
N PRO A 239 0.68 19.15 -0.23
CA PRO A 239 0.12 18.35 0.85
C PRO A 239 -0.67 19.23 1.83
N ARG A 240 -1.93 18.87 2.12
CA ARG A 240 -2.80 19.61 3.04
C ARG A 240 -3.23 18.76 4.23
N GLN A 241 -2.55 18.94 5.36
CA GLN A 241 -2.83 18.21 6.60
C GLN A 241 -4.29 18.36 7.09
N GLY A 242 -4.86 19.57 7.01
CA GLY A 242 -6.21 19.87 7.51
C GLY A 242 -7.36 19.28 6.69
N THR A 243 -7.16 19.05 5.38
CA THR A 243 -8.18 18.38 4.53
C THR A 243 -7.94 16.88 4.43
N ALA A 244 -6.83 16.39 5.01
CA ALA A 244 -6.33 15.08 4.70
C ALA A 244 -7.35 13.98 5.02
N CYS A 245 -7.96 14.09 6.21
CA CYS A 245 -8.95 13.16 6.71
C CYS A 245 -10.13 12.96 5.74
N LYS A 246 -10.69 14.04 5.20
CA LYS A 246 -11.84 13.98 4.30
C LYS A 246 -11.49 13.26 3.00
N GLU A 247 -10.35 13.62 2.41
CA GLU A 247 -9.88 13.04 1.13
C GLU A 247 -9.59 11.55 1.25
N ARG A 248 -8.91 11.12 2.31
CA ARG A 248 -8.50 9.71 2.51
C ARG A 248 -9.64 8.81 2.97
N SER A 249 -10.87 9.32 2.96
CA SER A 249 -12.07 8.62 3.40
C SER A 249 -13.14 8.65 2.30
N SER A 250 -13.62 9.84 1.94
CA SER A 250 -14.67 10.02 0.95
C SER A 250 -14.08 10.29 -0.42
N GLY A 251 -14.51 9.54 -1.44
CA GLY A 251 -14.07 9.72 -2.83
C GLY A 251 -12.84 8.91 -3.23
N LEU A 252 -12.06 8.40 -2.27
CA LEU A 252 -10.88 7.54 -2.50
C LEU A 252 -11.20 6.35 -3.42
N MET A 253 -12.20 5.54 -3.06
CA MET A 253 -12.61 4.39 -3.89
C MET A 253 -13.16 4.81 -5.26
N GLY A 254 -13.74 6.01 -5.37
CA GLY A 254 -14.16 6.58 -6.64
C GLY A 254 -12.97 6.78 -7.58
N VAL A 255 -11.89 7.39 -7.09
CA VAL A 255 -10.65 7.56 -7.86
C VAL A 255 -10.02 6.22 -8.21
N ILE A 256 -9.94 5.29 -7.25
CA ILE A 256 -9.38 3.95 -7.50
C ILE A 256 -10.13 3.23 -8.64
N ASN A 257 -11.47 3.29 -8.64
CA ASN A 257 -12.28 2.68 -9.70
C ASN A 257 -12.09 3.36 -11.06
N THR A 258 -11.93 4.69 -11.10
CA THR A 258 -11.66 5.37 -12.37
C THR A 258 -10.24 5.07 -12.87
N CYS A 259 -9.26 5.00 -11.96
CA CYS A 259 -7.89 4.59 -12.25
C CYS A 259 -7.84 3.16 -12.82
N TYR A 260 -8.64 2.24 -12.28
CA TYR A 260 -8.79 0.88 -12.79
C TYR A 260 -9.18 0.86 -14.28
N ALA A 261 -10.17 1.68 -14.68
CA ALA A 261 -10.62 1.75 -16.06
C ALA A 261 -9.53 2.28 -17.00
N VAL A 262 -8.84 3.37 -16.63
CA VAL A 262 -7.78 3.97 -17.46
C VAL A 262 -6.49 3.15 -17.48
N ALA A 263 -6.24 2.33 -16.46
CA ALA A 263 -5.13 1.38 -16.39
C ALA A 263 -5.39 0.08 -17.19
N GLY A 264 -6.45 0.06 -18.02
CA GLY A 264 -6.79 -1.09 -18.86
C GLY A 264 -7.44 -2.23 -18.08
N ASN A 265 -8.34 -1.90 -17.15
CA ASN A 265 -9.02 -2.85 -16.27
C ASN A 265 -8.06 -3.62 -15.35
N ARG A 266 -7.07 -2.91 -14.80
CA ARG A 266 -6.10 -3.46 -13.84
C ARG A 266 -6.18 -2.70 -12.53
N TRP A 267 -6.32 -3.43 -11.43
CA TRP A 267 -6.35 -2.84 -10.09
C TRP A 267 -4.97 -2.36 -9.67
N ALA A 268 -4.93 -1.34 -8.83
CA ALA A 268 -3.69 -0.74 -8.33
C ALA A 268 -2.90 -1.75 -7.47
N ASN A 269 -1.60 -1.86 -7.75
CA ASN A 269 -0.64 -2.55 -6.88
C ASN A 269 -0.10 -1.61 -5.81
N PHE A 270 -0.05 -0.31 -6.09
CA PHE A 270 0.45 0.70 -5.15
C PHE A 270 -0.57 1.83 -5.02
N LEU A 271 -0.97 2.15 -3.80
CA LEU A 271 -1.82 3.29 -3.48
C LEU A 271 -0.98 4.30 -2.69
N ALA A 272 -0.50 5.34 -3.36
CA ALA A 272 0.36 6.37 -2.78
C ALA A 272 -0.45 7.52 -2.20
N VAL A 273 -0.17 7.90 -0.96
CA VAL A 273 -0.88 8.97 -0.24
C VAL A 273 0.06 9.81 0.63
N ASP A 274 -0.27 11.09 0.82
CA ASP A 274 0.22 11.86 1.97
C ASP A 274 -0.60 11.52 3.22
N TYR A 275 -0.12 11.80 4.43
CA TYR A 275 -0.85 11.73 5.71
C TYR A 275 -1.68 10.44 5.88
N TYR A 276 -1.07 9.29 5.62
CA TYR A 276 -1.79 8.01 5.46
C TYR A 276 -2.69 7.62 6.65
N LYS A 277 -2.37 8.05 7.88
CA LYS A 277 -3.19 7.80 9.09
C LYS A 277 -4.42 8.70 9.24
N ARG A 278 -4.45 9.85 8.57
CA ARG A 278 -5.58 10.77 8.65
C ARG A 278 -6.72 10.27 7.78
N SER A 279 -7.62 9.50 8.36
CA SER A 279 -8.81 8.97 7.68
C SER A 279 -9.98 8.84 8.65
N ASN A 280 -11.18 8.53 8.15
CA ASN A 280 -12.37 8.19 8.90
C ASN A 280 -12.74 6.73 8.60
N GLY A 281 -13.12 5.96 9.63
CA GLY A 281 -13.45 4.55 9.45
C GLY A 281 -12.24 3.73 8.99
N GLY A 282 -12.38 2.99 7.90
CA GLY A 282 -11.31 2.14 7.35
C GLY A 282 -10.28 2.87 6.47
N GLY A 283 -10.66 3.99 5.86
CA GLY A 283 -9.76 4.87 5.10
C GLY A 283 -8.89 4.17 4.04
N VAL A 284 -7.62 4.58 3.95
CA VAL A 284 -6.64 4.01 3.03
C VAL A 284 -6.26 2.56 3.35
N PHE A 285 -6.39 2.14 4.62
CA PHE A 285 -6.14 0.77 5.04
C PHE A 285 -7.19 -0.17 4.47
N GLN A 286 -8.47 0.17 4.65
CA GLN A 286 -9.58 -0.57 4.04
C GLN A 286 -9.52 -0.51 2.50
N ALA A 287 -9.17 0.62 1.90
CA ALA A 287 -9.00 0.70 0.45
C ALA A 287 -7.91 -0.27 -0.06
N THR A 288 -6.82 -0.42 0.70
CA THR A 288 -5.75 -1.39 0.41
C THR A 288 -6.23 -2.84 0.58
N GLU A 289 -7.03 -3.13 1.61
CA GLU A 289 -7.68 -4.45 1.78
C GLU A 289 -8.65 -4.76 0.64
N THR A 290 -9.43 -3.78 0.17
CA THR A 290 -10.31 -3.91 -0.98
C THR A 290 -9.53 -4.17 -2.27
N LEU A 291 -8.45 -3.43 -2.53
CA LEU A 291 -7.57 -3.67 -3.68
C LEU A 291 -6.99 -5.08 -3.68
N ASN A 292 -6.54 -5.58 -2.53
CA ASN A 292 -6.09 -6.96 -2.38
C ASN A 292 -7.23 -7.95 -2.65
N GLY A 293 -8.44 -7.72 -2.13
CA GLY A 293 -9.60 -8.56 -2.43
C GLY A 293 -9.91 -8.63 -3.93
N LYS A 294 -9.79 -7.49 -4.64
CA LYS A 294 -10.00 -7.39 -6.08
C LYS A 294 -8.93 -8.11 -6.88
N LEU A 295 -7.65 -7.91 -6.57
CA LEU A 295 -6.53 -8.55 -7.27
C LEU A 295 -6.48 -10.07 -7.06
N ILE A 296 -6.78 -10.53 -5.84
CA ILE A 296 -6.59 -11.92 -5.43
C ILE A 296 -7.79 -12.79 -5.81
N CYS A 297 -9.01 -12.32 -5.55
CA CYS A 297 -10.22 -13.15 -5.72
C CYS A 297 -11.44 -12.40 -6.28
N GLY A 298 -11.26 -11.17 -6.77
CA GLY A 298 -12.33 -10.36 -7.35
C GLY A 298 -13.38 -9.84 -6.35
N ARG A 299 -13.11 -9.88 -5.04
CA ARG A 299 -14.06 -9.46 -3.98
C ARG A 299 -13.72 -8.09 -3.40
N ASP A 300 -14.68 -7.46 -2.74
CA ASP A 300 -14.49 -6.14 -2.11
C ASP A 300 -13.72 -6.19 -0.78
N ASP A 301 -13.49 -7.38 -0.24
CA ASP A 301 -12.77 -7.60 1.02
C ASP A 301 -11.86 -8.84 0.88
N VAL A 302 -10.56 -8.64 1.07
CA VAL A 302 -9.54 -9.70 1.04
C VAL A 302 -9.82 -10.84 2.03
N ARG A 303 -10.45 -10.56 3.18
CA ARG A 303 -10.82 -11.58 4.17
C ARG A 303 -11.84 -12.59 3.62
N SER A 304 -12.59 -12.19 2.59
CA SER A 304 -13.51 -13.07 1.88
C SER A 304 -12.81 -14.06 0.92
N CYS A 305 -11.54 -13.86 0.60
CA CYS A 305 -10.79 -14.76 -0.28
C CYS A 305 -10.42 -16.09 0.40
N ARG A 306 -10.24 -16.11 1.74
CA ARG A 306 -9.84 -17.32 2.51
C ARG A 306 -10.85 -18.47 2.47
N LYS A 307 -12.15 -18.20 2.26
CA LYS A 307 -13.17 -19.27 2.14
C LYS A 307 -13.02 -20.15 0.88
N GLY A 308 -12.20 -19.74 -0.10
CA GLY A 308 -11.92 -20.53 -1.31
C GLY A 308 -10.71 -21.45 -1.19
N ILE A 309 -9.63 -21.01 -0.55
CA ILE A 309 -8.32 -21.69 -0.60
C ILE A 309 -8.34 -23.02 0.17
N LEU A 310 -8.93 -23.06 1.37
CA LEU A 310 -9.11 -24.32 2.12
C LEU A 310 -9.99 -25.33 1.37
N LYS A 311 -11.03 -24.86 0.68
CA LYS A 311 -11.92 -25.72 -0.11
C LYS A 311 -11.21 -26.27 -1.34
N HIS A 312 -10.40 -25.47 -2.01
CA HIS A 312 -9.60 -25.90 -3.16
C HIS A 312 -8.44 -26.81 -2.76
N ALA A 313 -7.71 -26.50 -1.69
CA ALA A 313 -6.64 -27.35 -1.16
C ALA A 313 -7.17 -28.69 -0.63
N PHE A 314 -8.32 -28.66 0.05
CA PHE A 314 -9.01 -29.88 0.47
C PHE A 314 -9.49 -30.71 -0.72
N ASN A 315 -10.09 -30.08 -1.74
CA ASN A 315 -10.52 -30.79 -2.95
C ASN A 315 -9.33 -31.34 -3.75
N ASP A 316 -8.21 -30.63 -3.85
CA ASP A 316 -6.98 -31.12 -4.51
C ASP A 316 -6.36 -32.29 -3.73
N LEU A 317 -6.33 -32.20 -2.40
CA LEU A 317 -5.90 -33.31 -1.54
C LEU A 317 -6.80 -34.53 -1.70
N LEU A 318 -8.12 -34.33 -1.71
CA LEU A 318 -9.10 -35.40 -1.96
C LEU A 318 -8.88 -36.05 -3.34
N LEU A 319 -8.69 -35.25 -4.39
CA LEU A 319 -8.35 -35.74 -5.74
C LEU A 319 -7.05 -36.55 -5.76
N ARG A 320 -5.99 -36.08 -5.10
CA ARG A 320 -4.70 -36.81 -4.98
C ARG A 320 -4.82 -38.10 -4.19
N LEU A 321 -5.73 -38.16 -3.22
CA LEU A 321 -6.03 -39.34 -2.43
C LEU A 321 -7.10 -40.25 -3.06
N GLY A 322 -7.60 -39.93 -4.26
CA GLY A 322 -8.65 -40.69 -4.95
C GLY A 322 -10.03 -40.61 -4.27
N LEU A 323 -10.24 -39.64 -3.39
CA LEU A 323 -11.48 -39.42 -2.67
C LEU A 323 -12.29 -38.34 -3.40
N THR A 324 -13.56 -38.60 -3.72
CA THR A 324 -14.46 -37.59 -4.28
C THR A 324 -15.52 -37.22 -3.24
N TRP A 325 -15.57 -35.95 -2.84
CA TRP A 325 -16.66 -35.45 -2.00
C TRP A 325 -17.92 -35.27 -2.84
N LYS A 326 -18.85 -36.23 -2.76
CA LYS A 326 -20.24 -36.01 -3.19
C LYS A 326 -20.98 -35.38 -2.00
N GLY A 327 -21.36 -34.10 -2.14
CA GLY A 327 -22.29 -33.46 -1.21
C GLY A 327 -23.59 -34.27 -1.09
N PRO A 328 -24.43 -34.00 -0.07
CA PRO A 328 -25.58 -34.84 0.25
C PRO A 328 -26.65 -34.74 -0.84
N GLY A 329 -26.59 -35.66 -1.80
CA GLY A 329 -27.69 -36.05 -2.66
C GLY A 329 -28.30 -37.34 -2.12
N HIS A 330 -29.63 -37.39 -2.08
CA HIS A 330 -30.41 -38.56 -1.65
C HIS A 330 -29.91 -39.87 -2.29
N GLY A 331 -29.65 -40.88 -1.45
CA GLY A 331 -29.39 -42.25 -1.88
C GLY A 331 -28.37 -42.93 -0.97
N GLY A 332 -28.83 -43.86 -0.13
CA GLY A 332 -28.04 -44.47 0.93
C GLY A 332 -26.91 -45.39 0.45
N ALA A 333 -25.80 -45.31 1.19
CA ALA A 333 -24.91 -46.44 1.50
C ALA A 333 -24.12 -46.08 2.77
N GLU A 334 -24.13 -46.98 3.76
CA GLU A 334 -23.45 -46.83 5.05
C GLU A 334 -21.92 -46.71 4.89
N VAL A 335 -21.34 -45.69 5.52
CA VAL A 335 -19.92 -45.61 5.85
C VAL A 335 -19.81 -45.55 7.38
N ALA A 336 -18.89 -46.35 7.93
CA ALA A 336 -18.78 -46.69 9.34
C ALA A 336 -18.79 -45.48 10.29
N ARG A 337 -19.60 -45.61 11.35
CA ARG A 337 -20.01 -44.60 12.33
C ARG A 337 -18.93 -44.22 13.37
N SER A 338 -17.64 -44.40 13.08
CA SER A 338 -16.56 -44.24 14.07
C SER A 338 -15.81 -42.90 13.98
N ASP A 339 -15.59 -42.35 12.79
CA ASP A 339 -14.71 -41.19 12.62
C ASP A 339 -15.45 -39.84 12.55
N ARG A 340 -16.78 -39.90 12.40
CA ARG A 340 -17.65 -38.71 12.26
C ARG A 340 -17.80 -37.94 13.56
N ASP A 341 -17.89 -38.64 14.69
CA ASP A 341 -18.14 -38.03 16.00
C ASP A 341 -16.86 -37.43 16.60
N GLN A 342 -15.68 -37.97 16.25
CA GLN A 342 -14.38 -37.43 16.68
C GLN A 342 -14.06 -36.07 16.03
N ILE A 343 -14.39 -35.89 14.75
CA ILE A 343 -14.08 -34.65 14.02
C ILE A 343 -15.02 -33.50 14.43
N LEU A 344 -16.31 -33.80 14.65
CA LEU A 344 -17.29 -32.80 15.13
C LEU A 344 -17.01 -32.35 16.58
N SER A 345 -16.41 -33.22 17.41
CA SER A 345 -16.00 -32.86 18.77
C SER A 345 -14.83 -31.88 18.80
N ILE A 346 -13.93 -31.91 17.81
CA ILE A 346 -12.79 -30.99 17.74
C ILE A 346 -13.25 -29.59 17.31
N MET A 347 -14.20 -29.50 16.37
CA MET A 347 -14.71 -28.22 15.86
C MET A 347 -15.57 -27.47 16.90
N SER A 348 -16.36 -28.18 17.69
CA SER A 348 -17.21 -27.56 18.73
C SER A 348 -16.44 -27.10 19.98
N ALA A 349 -15.22 -27.60 20.20
CA ALA A 349 -14.36 -27.18 21.30
C ALA A 349 -13.68 -25.81 21.06
N GLN A 350 -13.47 -25.40 19.79
CA GLN A 350 -12.90 -24.09 19.46
C GLN A 350 -13.90 -22.93 19.52
N GLU A 351 -15.21 -23.19 19.43
CA GLU A 351 -16.24 -22.14 19.48
C GLU A 351 -16.59 -21.69 20.92
N LYS A 352 -16.21 -22.46 21.95
CA LYS A 352 -16.60 -22.16 23.35
C LYS A 352 -15.61 -21.29 24.14
N SER A 353 -14.54 -20.77 23.52
CA SER A 353 -13.55 -19.91 24.21
C SER A 353 -13.60 -18.45 23.78
N SER A 354 -14.73 -17.77 23.98
CA SER A 354 -14.82 -16.30 24.00
C SER A 354 -15.93 -15.88 24.99
N PRO A 355 -15.64 -15.02 25.97
CA PRO A 355 -16.64 -14.64 26.98
C PRO A 355 -17.62 -13.58 26.46
N GLY A 356 -18.85 -13.67 26.97
CA GLY A 356 -20.06 -13.07 26.43
C GLY A 356 -20.22 -11.56 26.59
N GLU A 357 -21.05 -11.04 25.69
CA GLU A 357 -21.67 -9.71 25.69
C GLU A 357 -22.69 -9.57 26.83
N ASN A 358 -22.79 -8.37 27.41
CA ASN A 358 -23.92 -7.94 28.23
C ASN A 358 -24.66 -6.82 27.48
N GLU A 359 -25.99 -6.95 27.41
CA GLU A 359 -26.93 -6.06 26.74
C GLU A 359 -27.22 -4.76 27.52
N ASP A 360 -27.31 -3.64 26.77
CA ASP A 360 -28.28 -2.52 26.81
C ASP A 360 -28.43 -1.59 28.05
N PRO A 361 -28.79 -0.28 27.91
CA PRO A 361 -29.97 0.16 27.13
C PRO A 361 -29.93 1.48 26.34
N GLU A 362 -30.97 1.60 25.51
CA GLU A 362 -31.51 2.76 24.78
C GLU A 362 -31.34 4.11 25.51
N PHE A 363 -30.88 5.12 24.76
CA PHE A 363 -31.11 6.53 25.09
C PHE A 363 -31.66 7.31 23.89
N ASN A 364 -32.84 7.87 24.11
CA ASN A 364 -33.63 8.64 23.18
C ASN A 364 -33.39 10.13 23.51
N LEU A 365 -32.76 10.90 22.61
CA LEU A 365 -32.58 12.34 22.80
C LEU A 365 -32.96 13.12 21.54
N LYS A 366 -33.87 14.07 21.77
CA LYS A 366 -34.48 15.03 20.86
C LYS A 366 -33.42 15.94 20.22
N GLU A 367 -33.52 16.15 18.91
CA GLU A 367 -32.81 17.24 18.22
C GLU A 367 -33.55 18.57 18.42
N GLU A 368 -32.88 19.52 19.08
CA GLU A 368 -33.18 20.94 18.99
C GLU A 368 -32.53 21.52 17.73
N LYS A 369 -33.35 22.19 16.91
CA LYS A 369 -32.89 23.05 15.81
C LYS A 369 -32.23 24.30 16.41
N ASN A 370 -31.04 24.64 15.93
CA ASN A 370 -30.60 26.03 15.96
C ASN A 370 -29.89 26.43 14.67
N HIS A 371 -30.41 27.50 14.08
CA HIS A 371 -29.86 28.21 12.94
C HIS A 371 -28.76 29.16 13.41
N SER A 372 -27.64 29.17 12.70
CA SER A 372 -26.90 30.39 12.40
C SER A 372 -26.03 30.18 11.17
N GLY A 373 -26.33 30.94 10.11
CA GLY A 373 -25.48 31.04 8.94
C GLY A 373 -24.32 32.01 9.20
N LEU A 374 -23.29 31.89 8.38
CA LEU A 374 -22.39 32.99 8.02
C LEU A 374 -21.68 32.61 6.71
N ASN A 375 -22.03 33.35 5.66
CA ASN A 375 -21.34 33.43 4.37
C ASN A 375 -20.06 34.24 4.54
N LEU A 376 -18.93 33.70 4.09
CA LEU A 376 -17.75 34.38 3.56
C LEU A 376 -17.13 33.33 2.62
N GLY A 377 -16.95 33.54 1.32
CA GLY A 377 -16.42 34.71 0.63
C GLY A 377 -15.30 34.16 -0.25
N ASP A 378 -15.49 34.27 -1.56
CA ASP A 378 -14.58 33.79 -2.60
C ASP A 378 -13.20 34.44 -2.48
N ASP A 379 -12.12 33.67 -2.69
CA ASP A 379 -10.82 34.20 -3.11
C ASP A 379 -10.14 33.18 -4.03
N GLU A 380 -10.25 33.47 -5.33
CA GLU A 380 -9.32 33.12 -6.41
C GLU A 380 -7.90 33.59 -6.04
N PHE A 381 -6.89 32.74 -6.16
CA PHE A 381 -5.55 33.02 -6.71
C PHE A 381 -4.60 31.83 -6.45
N LEU A 382 -3.64 31.64 -7.37
CA LEU A 382 -2.48 30.73 -7.38
C LEU A 382 -2.60 29.46 -8.24
N ASP A 383 -2.72 29.66 -9.55
CA ASP A 383 -2.06 28.80 -10.55
C ASP A 383 -0.65 29.36 -10.80
N GLU A 384 0.33 28.45 -10.97
CA GLU A 384 1.78 28.65 -11.06
C GLU A 384 2.49 28.92 -9.72
N LEU A 385 2.98 27.85 -9.07
CA LEU A 385 4.23 27.79 -8.30
C LEU A 385 4.61 26.35 -7.91
#